data_AF-A0A1X0P4A7-F1
#
_entry.id   AF-A0A1X0P4A7-F1
#
_cell.length_a   1.000
_cell.length_b   1.000
_cell.length_c   1.000
_cell.angle_alpha   90.00
_cell.angle_beta   90.00
_cell.angle_gamma   90.00
#
_symmetry.space_group_name_H-M   'P 1'
#
loop_
_entity.id
_entity.type
_entity.pdbx_description
1 polymer ?
#
loop_
_entity_poly.entity_id
_entity_poly.type
_entity_poly.pdbx_seq_one_letter_code
_entity_poly.pdbx_strand_id
1 'polypeptide(L)'
;MIRSWKLIDFCQHFGIDVPSLPSTEETLTAEVSFPQLAMRHNISPEAAANRLKMQNEMEIILHEEGVEDDKVVLDLLRAIPGTVTDSVEIRENVLRLLTNRQSFLGTEMSNDKDKDVENKLRVGTDMVEKLNVLPLEEKECSSEWLKKQISTEAALFSVAVDLARKEEEISEREKALDVKACALRDNEMELEKKFSAREKNIKVTEEELERRRTSMMIEQAKMEEKISFLEKMEVELKTRLNEVREAEGAVAAERVGLRADMAKLKVERDVLEQDRRKCNEVANGFLQREKRLREAEKKLSRVKDDLIACETLLLSQKSEVVRN
;
A
#
# COMPACT_ATOMS: atom_id res chain seq x y z
N MET A 1 -8.76 24.17 -3.77
CA MET A 1 -7.98 22.92 -3.68
C MET A 1 -7.59 22.73 -2.22
N ILE A 2 -8.19 21.76 -1.53
CA ILE A 2 -7.80 21.41 -0.17
C ILE A 2 -6.46 20.66 -0.30
N ARG A 3 -5.36 21.32 0.04
CA ARG A 3 -4.07 20.66 0.19
C ARG A 3 -4.17 19.83 1.47
N SER A 4 -3.99 18.51 1.36
CA SER A 4 -3.93 17.64 2.55
C SER A 4 -2.89 18.20 3.53
N TRP A 5 -3.29 18.44 4.79
CA TRP A 5 -2.41 18.97 5.83
C TRP A 5 -1.15 18.09 6.01
N LYS A 6 -1.24 16.78 5.73
CA LYS A 6 -0.11 15.84 5.74
C LYS A 6 0.99 16.23 4.74
N LEU A 7 0.58 16.65 3.54
CA LEU A 7 1.51 17.10 2.50
C LEU A 7 2.17 18.42 2.90
N ILE A 8 1.40 19.35 3.46
CA ILE A 8 1.90 20.65 3.95
C ILE A 8 2.94 20.42 5.06
N ASP A 9 2.60 19.58 6.04
CA ASP A 9 3.47 19.24 7.15
C ASP A 9 4.76 18.55 6.68
N PHE A 10 4.65 17.56 5.79
CA PHE A 10 5.80 16.83 5.26
C PHE A 10 6.78 17.76 4.53
N CYS A 11 6.26 18.62 3.65
CA CYS A 11 7.09 19.60 2.95
C CYS A 11 7.76 20.58 3.94
N GLN A 12 7.02 21.09 4.92
CA GLN A 12 7.58 22.02 5.92
C GLN A 12 8.64 21.34 6.82
N HIS A 13 8.42 20.10 7.24
CA HIS A 13 9.32 19.36 8.11
C HIS A 13 10.70 19.13 7.46
N PHE A 14 10.72 18.83 6.16
CA PHE A 14 11.95 18.59 5.42
C PHE A 14 12.48 19.83 4.66
N GLY A 15 11.88 21.01 4.87
CA GLY A 15 12.32 22.26 4.23
C GLY A 15 12.12 22.29 2.71
N ILE A 16 11.11 21.57 2.21
CA ILE A 16 10.73 21.55 0.79
C ILE A 16 9.72 22.67 0.52
N ASP A 17 9.96 23.45 -0.52
CA ASP A 17 8.97 24.41 -1.03
C ASP A 17 7.73 23.65 -1.51
N VAL A 18 6.58 23.94 -0.90
CA VAL A 18 5.31 23.28 -1.25
C VAL A 18 5.04 23.49 -2.75
N PRO A 19 4.98 22.43 -3.56
CA PRO A 19 4.82 22.58 -5.01
C PRO A 19 3.51 23.31 -5.33
N SER A 20 3.63 24.43 -6.03
CA SER A 20 2.50 25.08 -6.68
C SER A 20 2.18 24.29 -7.94
N LEU A 21 1.27 23.30 -7.84
CA LEU A 21 0.83 22.55 -9.00
C LEU A 21 0.09 23.48 -9.99
N PRO A 22 0.41 23.43 -11.30
CA PRO A 22 -0.39 24.07 -12.34
C PRO A 22 -1.77 23.40 -12.44
N SER A 23 -2.77 24.19 -12.81
CA SER A 23 -4.21 23.91 -12.73
C SER A 23 -4.76 22.86 -13.71
N THR A 24 -3.94 21.91 -14.17
CA THR A 24 -4.36 20.92 -15.16
C THR A 24 -4.07 19.51 -14.66
N GLU A 25 -5.17 18.82 -14.34
CA GLU A 25 -5.37 17.38 -14.46
C GLU A 25 -4.25 16.48 -13.89
N GLU A 26 -4.41 16.09 -12.63
CA GLU A 26 -4.38 14.70 -12.19
C GLU A 26 -4.69 14.68 -10.69
N THR A 27 -5.80 14.04 -10.31
CA THR A 27 -6.08 13.64 -8.93
C THR A 27 -5.03 12.63 -8.49
N LEU A 28 -3.86 13.13 -8.10
CA LEU A 28 -2.87 12.36 -7.35
C LEU A 28 -3.49 12.08 -5.98
N THR A 29 -3.98 10.84 -5.82
CA THR A 29 -4.31 10.29 -4.52
C THR A 29 -3.09 10.42 -3.60
N ALA A 30 -3.31 10.87 -2.37
CA ALA A 30 -2.26 11.28 -1.43
C ALA A 30 -1.15 10.22 -1.22
N GLU A 31 -1.47 8.94 -1.44
CA GLU A 31 -0.57 7.79 -1.25
C GLU A 31 0.52 7.67 -2.32
N VAL A 32 0.36 8.26 -3.51
CA VAL A 32 1.38 8.20 -4.57
C VAL A 32 2.47 9.29 -4.40
N SER A 33 2.25 10.27 -3.51
CA SER A 33 3.07 11.49 -3.45
C SER A 33 4.30 11.42 -2.54
N PHE A 34 4.22 10.78 -1.37
CA PHE A 34 5.30 10.84 -0.36
C PHE A 34 6.59 10.08 -0.74
N PRO A 35 6.53 8.85 -1.30
CA PRO A 35 7.74 8.13 -1.71
C PRO A 35 8.47 8.84 -2.86
N GLN A 36 7.72 9.43 -3.80
CA GLN A 36 8.27 10.19 -4.92
C GLN A 36 8.90 11.51 -4.46
N LEU A 37 8.27 12.21 -3.50
CA LEU A 37 8.83 13.41 -2.89
C LEU A 37 10.09 13.12 -2.08
N ALA A 38 10.09 12.04 -1.30
CA ALA A 38 11.26 11.62 -0.53
C ALA A 38 12.46 11.32 -1.45
N MET A 39 12.22 10.58 -2.55
CA MET A 39 13.25 10.27 -3.54
C MET A 39 13.77 11.53 -4.26
N ARG A 40 12.88 12.46 -4.63
CA ARG A 40 13.26 13.68 -5.37
C ARG A 40 14.09 14.66 -4.55
N HIS A 41 13.89 14.69 -3.23
CA HIS A 41 14.56 15.61 -2.31
C HIS A 41 15.66 14.95 -1.46
N ASN A 42 16.10 13.74 -1.83
CA ASN A 42 17.14 12.96 -1.10
C ASN A 42 16.82 12.78 0.40
N ILE A 43 15.55 12.64 0.76
CA ILE A 43 15.14 12.33 2.13
C ILE A 43 15.34 10.83 2.36
N SER A 44 15.91 10.47 3.52
CA SER A 44 16.04 9.05 3.90
C SER A 44 14.67 8.38 3.92
N PRO A 45 14.49 7.21 3.30
CA PRO A 45 13.22 6.49 3.30
C PRO A 45 12.73 6.18 4.73
N GLU A 46 13.66 5.96 5.67
CA GLU A 46 13.35 5.75 7.08
C GLU A 46 12.81 7.02 7.74
N ALA A 47 13.41 8.19 7.47
CA ALA A 47 12.93 9.47 7.99
C ALA A 47 11.54 9.84 7.44
N ALA A 48 11.31 9.59 6.15
CA ALA A 48 10.02 9.81 5.52
C ALA A 48 8.93 8.88 6.09
N ALA A 49 9.25 7.60 6.28
CA ALA A 49 8.34 6.62 6.89
C ALA A 49 8.00 6.98 8.34
N ASN A 50 8.99 7.40 9.13
CA ASN A 50 8.78 7.82 10.51
C ASN A 50 7.88 9.05 10.62
N ARG A 51 8.07 10.06 9.75
CA ARG A 51 7.20 11.24 9.75
C ARG A 51 5.77 10.91 9.33
N LEU A 52 5.59 10.05 8.32
CA LEU A 52 4.26 9.62 7.88
C LEU A 52 3.54 8.80 8.96
N LYS A 53 4.27 7.92 9.66
CA LYS A 53 3.74 7.17 10.81
C LYS A 53 3.22 8.13 11.89
N MET A 54 4.01 9.15 12.24
CA MET A 54 3.61 10.17 13.21
C MET A 54 2.36 10.95 12.76
N GLN A 55 2.27 11.30 11.47
CA GLN A 55 1.08 11.95 10.91
C GLN A 55 -0.17 11.07 10.99
N ASN A 56 -0.04 9.76 10.73
CA ASN A 56 -1.17 8.83 10.81
C ASN A 56 -1.65 8.60 12.25
N GLU A 57 -0.71 8.42 13.20
CA GLU A 57 -1.05 8.32 14.63
C GLU A 57 -1.76 9.59 15.11
N MET A 58 -1.29 10.76 14.66
CA MET A 58 -1.89 12.04 14.99
C MET A 58 -3.32 12.20 14.47
N GLU A 59 -3.58 11.76 13.24
CA GLU A 59 -4.92 11.76 12.66
C GLU A 59 -5.88 10.87 13.45
N ILE A 60 -5.43 9.70 13.88
CA ILE A 60 -6.21 8.77 14.71
C ILE A 60 -6.59 9.43 16.04
N ILE A 61 -5.61 10.00 16.74
CA ILE A 61 -5.84 10.63 18.06
C ILE A 61 -6.78 11.84 17.93
N LEU A 62 -6.60 12.69 16.92
CA LEU A 62 -7.46 13.87 16.75
C LEU A 62 -8.88 13.50 16.34
N HIS A 63 -9.06 12.42 15.57
CA HIS A 63 -10.38 11.88 15.29
C HIS A 63 -11.05 11.28 16.54
N GLU A 64 -10.30 10.61 17.43
CA GLU A 64 -10.83 10.14 18.72
C GLU A 64 -11.30 11.30 19.61
N GLU A 65 -10.56 12.42 19.60
CA GLU A 65 -10.84 13.61 20.41
C GLU A 65 -11.82 14.62 19.75
N GLY A 66 -12.34 14.30 18.55
CA GLY A 66 -13.32 15.12 17.84
C GLY A 66 -12.77 16.46 17.29
N VAL A 67 -11.48 16.53 16.99
CA VAL A 67 -10.81 17.73 16.46
C VAL A 67 -10.60 17.59 14.95
N GLU A 68 -11.41 18.31 14.16
CA GLU A 68 -11.38 18.29 12.68
C GLU A 68 -10.66 19.51 12.05
N ASP A 69 -10.04 20.38 12.84
CA ASP A 69 -9.38 21.60 12.33
C ASP A 69 -7.93 21.33 11.87
N ASP A 70 -7.72 21.33 10.55
CA ASP A 70 -6.41 21.20 9.89
C ASP A 70 -5.33 22.15 10.44
N LYS A 71 -5.72 23.34 10.91
CA LYS A 71 -4.77 24.30 11.49
C LYS A 71 -4.28 23.86 12.86
N VAL A 72 -5.18 23.27 13.67
CA VAL A 72 -4.83 22.72 14.98
C VAL A 72 -3.89 21.52 14.81
N VAL A 73 -4.13 20.68 13.81
CA VAL A 73 -3.28 19.53 13.48
C VAL A 73 -1.84 19.97 13.19
N LEU A 74 -1.66 21.00 12.35
CA LEU A 74 -0.35 21.53 11.99
C LEU A 74 0.39 22.20 13.17
N ASP A 75 -0.34 22.92 14.02
CA ASP A 75 0.24 23.55 15.22
C ASP A 75 0.77 22.49 16.19
N LEU A 76 0.02 21.40 16.40
CA LEU A 76 0.40 20.32 17.28
C LEU A 76 1.58 19.50 16.74
N LEU A 77 1.61 19.22 15.43
CA LEU A 77 2.73 18.52 14.78
C LEU A 77 4.05 19.29 14.80
N ARG A 78 3.98 20.62 14.95
CA ARG A 78 5.15 21.48 15.17
C ARG A 78 5.62 21.48 16.61
N ALA A 79 4.70 21.32 17.56
CA ALA A 79 5.01 21.31 18.99
C ALA A 79 5.67 20.01 19.46
N ILE A 80 5.46 18.90 18.73
CA ILE A 80 6.05 17.60 19.06
C ILE A 80 7.43 17.47 18.38
N PRO A 81 8.50 17.15 19.12
CA PRO A 81 9.82 16.92 18.55
C PRO A 81 9.80 15.79 17.51
N GLY A 82 10.39 16.01 16.34
CA GLY A 82 10.44 15.01 15.25
C GLY A 82 11.26 13.74 15.56
N THR A 83 11.87 13.66 16.74
CA THR A 83 12.58 12.49 17.25
C THR A 83 11.67 11.49 17.97
N VAL A 84 10.41 11.86 18.25
CA VAL A 84 9.45 11.00 18.93
C VAL A 84 8.82 10.05 17.91
N THR A 85 9.15 8.77 18.01
CA THR A 85 8.64 7.71 17.12
C THR A 85 7.70 6.72 17.81
N ASP A 86 7.61 6.80 19.14
CA ASP A 86 6.73 5.95 19.94
C ASP A 86 5.30 6.51 19.97
N SER A 87 4.32 5.65 19.66
CA SER A 87 2.89 6.02 19.56
C SER A 87 2.34 6.44 20.93
N VAL A 88 2.80 5.80 22.02
CA VAL A 88 2.36 6.14 23.38
C VAL A 88 2.83 7.55 23.77
N GLU A 89 4.09 7.88 23.45
CA GLU A 89 4.67 9.19 23.73
C GLU A 89 4.05 10.29 22.84
N ILE A 90 3.70 9.98 21.59
CA ILE A 90 2.93 10.88 20.72
C ILE A 90 1.57 11.15 21.35
N ARG A 91 0.83 10.12 21.76
CA ARG A 91 -0.50 10.26 22.36
C ARG A 91 -0.48 11.08 23.63
N GLU A 92 0.48 10.83 24.53
CA GLU A 92 0.61 11.60 25.77
C GLU A 92 0.89 13.08 25.50
N ASN A 93 1.77 13.39 24.53
CA ASN A 93 2.09 14.77 24.17
C ASN A 93 0.90 15.48 23.50
N VAL A 94 0.15 14.79 22.64
CA VAL A 94 -1.04 15.33 21.97
C VAL A 94 -2.14 15.63 22.97
N LEU A 95 -2.47 14.68 23.86
CA LEU A 95 -3.46 14.87 24.91
C LEU A 95 -3.07 16.02 25.83
N ARG A 96 -1.80 16.10 26.26
CA ARG A 96 -1.30 17.20 27.09
C ARG A 96 -1.48 18.56 26.41
N LEU A 97 -1.18 18.65 25.10
CA LEU A 97 -1.35 19.89 24.34
C LEU A 97 -2.82 20.26 24.12
N LEU A 98 -3.70 19.26 23.90
CA LEU A 98 -5.14 19.47 23.78
C LEU A 98 -5.76 19.92 25.11
N THR A 99 -5.41 19.28 26.23
CA THR A 99 -5.85 19.68 27.58
C THR A 99 -5.37 21.09 27.93
N ASN A 100 -4.13 21.44 27.59
CA ASN A 100 -3.60 22.80 27.78
C ASN A 100 -4.32 23.85 26.91
N ARG A 101 -4.84 23.46 25.74
CA ARG A 101 -5.60 24.34 24.86
C ARG A 101 -7.06 24.49 25.31
N GLN A 102 -7.67 23.41 25.81
CA GLN A 102 -9.02 23.42 26.39
C GLN A 102 -9.08 24.21 27.71
N SER A 103 -8.05 24.12 28.55
CA SER A 103 -7.94 24.95 29.77
C SER A 103 -7.75 26.43 29.45
N PHE A 104 -7.12 26.78 28.32
CA PHE A 104 -6.98 28.15 27.84
C PHE A 104 -8.28 28.72 27.20
N LEU A 105 -9.17 27.85 26.71
CA LEU A 105 -10.47 28.21 26.12
C LEU A 105 -11.64 28.21 27.11
N GLY A 106 -11.38 27.93 28.40
CA GLY A 106 -12.31 28.21 29.50
C GLY A 106 -13.59 27.38 29.53
N THR A 107 -13.58 26.14 29.02
CA THR A 107 -14.76 25.26 29.06
C THR A 107 -14.66 24.25 30.21
N GLU A 108 -14.85 24.71 31.45
CA GLU A 108 -15.15 23.83 32.58
C GLU A 108 -16.63 23.42 32.52
N MET A 109 -16.92 22.13 32.32
CA MET A 109 -18.26 21.58 32.54
C MET A 109 -18.42 21.27 34.04
N SER A 110 -18.99 22.21 34.79
CA SER A 110 -19.41 21.97 36.18
C SER A 110 -20.71 21.17 36.21
N ASN A 111 -20.65 19.90 36.60
CA ASN A 111 -21.82 19.13 37.02
C ASN A 111 -21.96 19.26 38.54
N ASP A 112 -22.88 20.11 38.99
CA ASP A 112 -23.31 20.12 40.39
C ASP A 112 -24.67 20.81 40.51
N LYS A 113 -25.77 20.05 40.38
CA LYS A 113 -27.09 20.37 40.95
C LYS A 113 -27.95 19.11 41.03
N ASP A 114 -27.88 18.41 42.16
CA ASP A 114 -28.98 17.56 42.65
C ASP A 114 -28.88 17.41 44.17
N LYS A 115 -29.26 18.48 44.88
CA LYS A 115 -29.76 18.45 46.25
C LYS A 115 -30.70 19.64 46.39
N ASP A 116 -32.01 19.38 46.47
CA ASP A 116 -33.01 20.17 47.22
C ASP A 116 -34.43 19.95 46.68
N VAL A 117 -35.00 18.75 46.85
CA VAL A 117 -36.47 18.58 46.85
C VAL A 117 -36.86 17.49 47.84
N GLU A 118 -36.66 17.72 49.13
CA GLU A 118 -37.29 16.91 50.17
C GLU A 118 -37.55 17.75 51.42
N ASN A 119 -38.41 18.76 51.29
CA ASN A 119 -39.06 19.43 52.43
C ASN A 119 -40.19 20.33 51.94
N LYS A 120 -41.42 19.77 51.85
CA LYS A 120 -42.72 20.48 51.94
C LYS A 120 -43.87 19.50 51.73
N LEU A 121 -44.11 18.63 52.71
CA LEU A 121 -45.35 17.85 52.82
C LEU A 121 -45.63 17.60 54.30
N ARG A 122 -45.85 18.70 55.05
CA ARG A 122 -46.28 18.63 56.44
C ARG A 122 -46.96 19.92 56.91
N VAL A 123 -48.00 20.34 56.21
CA VAL A 123 -48.97 21.31 56.74
C VAL A 123 -50.33 20.97 56.13
N GLY A 124 -51.26 20.46 56.94
CA GLY A 124 -52.63 20.22 56.49
C GLY A 124 -53.32 18.99 57.07
N THR A 125 -53.14 18.68 58.36
CA THR A 125 -53.97 17.65 59.02
C THR A 125 -54.21 18.01 60.48
N ASP A 126 -54.63 19.25 60.74
CA ASP A 126 -54.86 19.73 62.10
C ASP A 126 -55.95 20.82 62.17
N MET A 127 -57.13 20.53 61.60
CA MET A 127 -58.36 21.32 61.82
C MET A 127 -59.62 20.46 61.62
N VAL A 128 -59.83 19.41 62.41
CA VAL A 128 -61.17 18.77 62.51
C VAL A 128 -61.58 18.42 63.96
N GLU A 129 -60.69 18.53 64.95
CA GLU A 129 -61.08 18.35 66.36
C GLU A 129 -61.40 19.70 67.03
N LYS A 130 -62.60 20.23 66.77
CA LYS A 130 -63.32 21.17 67.66
C LYS A 130 -64.76 21.40 67.19
N LEU A 131 -65.50 20.33 66.94
CA LEU A 131 -66.96 20.38 66.99
C LEU A 131 -67.39 20.15 68.43
N ASN A 132 -67.32 21.22 69.23
CA ASN A 132 -67.98 21.29 70.53
C ASN A 132 -69.50 21.22 70.29
N VAL A 133 -70.07 20.07 70.62
CA VAL A 133 -71.50 19.91 70.89
C VAL A 133 -71.81 20.72 72.15
N LEU A 134 -72.61 21.79 72.03
CA LEU A 134 -73.26 22.47 73.14
C LEU A 134 -74.78 22.45 72.93
N PRO A 135 -75.57 22.48 74.02
CA PRO A 135 -76.95 22.03 74.05
C PRO A 135 -77.89 23.03 73.37
N LEU A 136 -78.97 22.49 72.82
CA LEU A 136 -80.17 23.24 72.46
C LEU A 136 -80.70 23.99 73.68
N GLU A 137 -80.48 25.31 73.73
CA GLU A 137 -81.32 26.22 74.51
C GLU A 137 -81.94 27.25 73.57
N GLU A 138 -83.26 27.26 73.58
CA GLU A 138 -84.13 28.23 72.91
C GLU A 138 -84.01 29.60 73.57
N LYS A 139 -83.26 30.56 72.99
CA LYS A 139 -83.38 31.99 73.36
C LYS A 139 -83.17 32.94 72.18
N GLU A 140 -84.22 33.70 71.91
CA GLU A 140 -84.33 35.06 71.36
C GLU A 140 -83.33 35.52 70.27
N CYS A 141 -83.92 35.85 69.11
CA CYS A 141 -83.27 36.39 67.92
C CYS A 141 -82.69 37.80 68.18
N SER A 142 -81.43 37.88 68.61
CA SER A 142 -80.62 39.11 68.66
C SER A 142 -79.93 39.38 67.32
N SER A 143 -79.83 40.66 66.91
CA SER A 143 -79.21 41.06 65.63
C SER A 143 -77.74 40.62 65.49
N GLU A 144 -77.04 40.36 66.60
CA GLU A 144 -75.67 39.84 66.61
C GLU A 144 -75.58 38.37 66.21
N TRP A 145 -76.60 37.56 66.53
CA TRP A 145 -76.69 36.16 66.10
C TRP A 145 -76.88 36.07 64.58
N LEU A 146 -77.75 36.92 64.04
CA LEU A 146 -78.02 37.00 62.60
C LEU A 146 -76.78 37.49 61.82
N LYS A 147 -76.02 38.45 62.36
CA LYS A 147 -74.73 38.88 61.79
C LYS A 147 -73.68 37.77 61.82
N LYS A 148 -73.59 36.99 62.91
CA LYS A 148 -72.70 35.83 62.98
C LYS A 148 -73.09 34.77 61.96
N GLN A 149 -74.38 34.48 61.81
CA GLN A 149 -74.88 33.51 60.85
C GLN A 149 -74.57 33.94 59.40
N ILE A 150 -74.83 35.20 59.05
CA ILE A 150 -74.47 35.76 57.73
C ILE A 150 -72.95 35.72 57.52
N SER A 151 -72.13 36.03 58.54
CA SER A 151 -70.67 35.96 58.43
C SER A 151 -70.16 34.53 58.25
N THR A 152 -70.76 33.55 58.93
CA THR A 152 -70.41 32.13 58.75
C THR A 152 -70.84 31.64 57.38
N GLU A 153 -72.00 32.08 56.89
CA GLU A 153 -72.51 31.73 55.57
C GLU A 153 -71.63 32.35 54.47
N ALA A 154 -71.23 33.62 54.61
CA ALA A 154 -70.28 34.27 53.71
C ALA A 154 -68.90 33.59 53.73
N ALA A 155 -68.41 33.16 54.89
CA ALA A 155 -67.17 32.40 55.01
C ALA A 155 -67.28 31.02 54.33
N LEU A 156 -68.41 30.32 54.49
CA LEU A 156 -68.68 29.05 53.81
C LEU A 156 -68.76 29.21 52.30
N PHE A 157 -69.40 30.28 51.80
CA PHE A 157 -69.41 30.59 50.37
C PHE A 157 -68.02 30.92 49.83
N SER A 158 -67.19 31.67 50.58
CA SER A 158 -65.80 31.93 50.19
C SER A 158 -65.00 30.63 50.07
N VAL A 159 -65.14 29.73 51.05
CA VAL A 159 -64.48 28.41 51.03
C VAL A 159 -65.00 27.57 49.87
N ALA A 160 -66.30 27.59 49.57
CA ALA A 160 -66.87 26.86 48.43
C ALA A 160 -66.35 27.38 47.09
N VAL A 161 -66.20 28.71 46.93
CA VAL A 161 -65.61 29.32 45.74
C VAL A 161 -64.12 28.96 45.60
N ASP A 162 -63.36 28.98 46.69
CA ASP A 162 -61.95 28.59 46.68
C ASP A 162 -61.75 27.10 46.39
N LEU A 163 -62.63 26.23 46.91
CA LEU A 163 -62.66 24.80 46.59
C LEU A 163 -62.98 24.56 45.10
N ALA A 164 -63.98 25.26 44.54
CA ALA A 164 -64.32 25.15 43.13
C ALA A 164 -63.16 25.59 42.23
N ARG A 165 -62.45 26.68 42.59
CA ARG A 165 -61.23 27.11 41.88
C ARG A 165 -60.12 26.06 41.96
N LYS A 166 -59.95 25.43 43.13
CA LYS A 166 -58.94 24.37 43.31
C LYS A 166 -59.27 23.11 42.54
N GLU A 167 -60.56 22.76 42.45
CA GLU A 167 -61.05 21.64 41.64
C GLU A 167 -60.78 21.87 40.14
N GLU A 168 -61.00 23.09 39.65
CA GLU A 168 -60.65 23.48 38.27
C GLU A 168 -59.13 23.40 38.03
N GLU A 169 -58.31 23.94 38.95
CA GLU A 169 -56.84 23.88 38.87
C GLU A 169 -56.31 22.44 38.90
N ILE A 170 -56.95 21.54 39.67
CA ILE A 170 -56.62 20.11 39.69
C ILE A 170 -57.00 19.48 38.35
N SER A 171 -58.20 19.75 37.83
CA SER A 171 -58.65 19.23 36.53
C SER A 171 -57.74 19.66 35.38
N GLU A 172 -57.26 20.91 35.39
CA GLU A 172 -56.28 21.39 34.40
C GLU A 172 -54.94 20.67 34.53
N ARG A 173 -54.45 20.44 35.75
CA ARG A 173 -53.22 19.67 35.99
C ARG A 173 -53.35 18.22 35.55
N GLU A 174 -54.47 17.59 35.81
CA GLU A 174 -54.75 16.21 35.36
C GLU A 174 -54.70 16.12 33.83
N LYS A 175 -55.37 17.05 33.13
CA LYS A 175 -55.30 17.13 31.66
C LYS A 175 -53.87 17.36 31.16
N ALA A 176 -53.10 18.22 31.81
CA ALA A 176 -51.71 18.47 31.46
C ALA A 176 -50.81 17.23 31.69
N LEU A 177 -51.06 16.49 32.77
CA LEU A 177 -50.38 15.23 33.07
C LEU A 177 -50.73 14.14 32.05
N ASP A 178 -51.99 14.03 31.65
CA ASP A 178 -52.44 13.08 30.62
C ASP A 178 -51.78 13.37 29.28
N VAL A 179 -51.73 14.65 28.86
CA VAL A 179 -51.03 15.06 27.64
C VAL A 179 -49.55 14.71 27.72
N LYS A 180 -48.91 14.95 28.87
CA LYS A 180 -47.49 14.60 29.09
C LYS A 180 -47.27 13.08 29.06
N ALA A 181 -48.17 12.30 29.64
CA ALA A 181 -48.10 10.83 29.64
C ALA A 181 -48.29 10.24 28.24
N CYS A 182 -49.14 10.85 27.40
CA CYS A 182 -49.26 10.50 25.98
C CYS A 182 -47.97 10.84 25.22
N ALA A 183 -47.43 12.05 25.38
CA ALA A 183 -46.19 12.46 24.73
C ALA A 183 -44.98 11.59 25.13
N LEU A 184 -44.89 11.18 26.40
CA LEU A 184 -43.84 10.25 26.85
C LEU A 184 -43.97 8.88 26.20
N ARG A 185 -45.18 8.31 26.10
CA ARG A 185 -45.42 7.04 25.41
C ARG A 185 -45.08 7.12 23.91
N ASP A 186 -45.41 8.22 23.25
CA ASP A 186 -45.06 8.42 21.83
C ASP A 186 -43.53 8.49 21.65
N ASN A 187 -42.85 9.20 22.54
CA ASN A 187 -41.38 9.27 22.54
C ASN A 187 -40.72 7.92 22.82
N GLU A 188 -41.25 7.12 23.76
CA GLU A 188 -40.77 5.76 24.03
C GLU A 188 -40.90 4.85 22.81
N MET A 189 -42.06 4.87 22.12
CA MET A 189 -42.26 4.12 20.88
C MET A 189 -41.30 4.58 19.77
N GLU A 190 -41.05 5.88 19.65
CA GLU A 190 -40.11 6.41 18.66
C GLU A 190 -38.67 5.98 18.96
N LEU A 191 -38.26 6.01 20.23
CA LEU A 191 -36.95 5.53 20.67
C LEU A 191 -36.80 4.04 20.40
N GLU A 192 -37.78 3.21 20.74
CA GLU A 192 -37.73 1.77 20.48
C GLU A 192 -37.61 1.46 18.98
N LYS A 193 -38.34 2.20 18.14
CA LYS A 193 -38.21 2.12 16.67
C LYS A 193 -36.81 2.51 16.21
N LYS A 194 -36.24 3.59 16.75
CA LYS A 194 -34.87 4.05 16.44
C LYS A 194 -33.83 3.02 16.88
N PHE A 195 -33.97 2.41 18.06
CA PHE A 195 -33.08 1.35 18.54
C PHE A 195 -33.16 0.11 17.65
N SER A 196 -34.36 -0.37 17.32
CA SER A 196 -34.54 -1.51 16.41
C SER A 196 -33.94 -1.25 15.03
N ALA A 197 -34.08 -0.03 14.49
CA ALA A 197 -33.46 0.36 13.23
C ALA A 197 -31.93 0.38 13.32
N ARG A 198 -31.37 0.90 14.42
CA ARG A 198 -29.92 0.90 14.66
C ARG A 198 -29.36 -0.52 14.76
N GLU A 199 -30.00 -1.41 15.50
CA GLU A 199 -29.56 -2.81 15.62
C GLU A 199 -29.56 -3.53 14.27
N LYS A 200 -30.59 -3.30 13.44
CA LYS A 200 -30.63 -3.86 12.08
C LYS A 200 -29.50 -3.31 11.21
N ASN A 201 -29.23 -2.01 11.28
CA ASN A 201 -28.13 -1.40 10.54
C ASN A 201 -26.78 -1.95 10.99
N ILE A 202 -26.56 -2.11 12.30
CA ILE A 202 -25.34 -2.70 12.85
C ILE A 202 -25.14 -4.12 12.29
N LYS A 203 -26.17 -4.97 12.35
CA LYS A 203 -26.11 -6.34 11.79
C LYS A 203 -25.75 -6.34 10.30
N VAL A 204 -26.36 -5.46 9.50
CA VAL A 204 -26.04 -5.35 8.07
C VAL A 204 -24.58 -4.93 7.86
N THR A 205 -24.09 -3.97 8.63
CA THR A 205 -22.69 -3.53 8.54
C THR A 205 -21.70 -4.60 8.99
N GLU A 206 -22.01 -5.36 10.04
CA GLU A 206 -21.20 -6.48 10.51
C GLU A 206 -21.11 -7.58 9.46
N GLU A 207 -22.23 -7.96 8.85
CA GLU A 207 -22.25 -8.93 7.75
C GLU A 207 -21.45 -8.44 6.54
N GLU A 208 -21.53 -7.16 6.19
CA GLU A 208 -20.75 -6.59 5.09
C GLU A 208 -19.25 -6.58 5.41
N LEU A 209 -18.86 -6.24 6.64
CA LEU A 209 -17.47 -6.30 7.09
C LEU A 209 -16.92 -7.73 7.04
N GLU A 210 -17.70 -8.73 7.46
CA GLU A 210 -17.29 -10.14 7.37
C GLU A 210 -17.17 -10.61 5.90
N ARG A 211 -18.07 -10.18 5.01
CA ARG A 211 -17.93 -10.43 3.56
C ARG A 211 -16.65 -9.79 3.00
N ARG A 212 -16.34 -8.55 3.38
CA ARG A 212 -15.11 -7.87 2.94
C ARG A 212 -13.86 -8.56 3.49
N ARG A 213 -13.88 -8.98 4.76
CA ARG A 213 -12.78 -9.69 5.40
C ARG A 213 -12.49 -11.03 4.73
N THR A 214 -13.53 -11.82 4.47
CA THR A 214 -13.39 -13.10 3.75
C THR A 214 -12.91 -12.90 2.31
N SER A 215 -13.43 -11.89 1.60
CA SER A 215 -12.94 -11.54 0.26
C SER A 215 -11.45 -11.16 0.26
N MET A 216 -11.02 -10.36 1.24
CA MET A 216 -9.62 -9.94 1.38
C MET A 216 -8.69 -11.13 1.66
N MET A 217 -9.10 -12.06 2.53
CA MET A 217 -8.34 -13.28 2.82
C MET A 217 -8.20 -14.17 1.57
N ILE A 218 -9.24 -14.27 0.74
CA ILE A 218 -9.19 -15.01 -0.53
C ILE A 218 -8.22 -14.34 -1.51
N GLU A 219 -8.28 -13.02 -1.66
CA GLU A 219 -7.35 -12.30 -2.55
C GLU A 219 -5.90 -12.39 -2.05
N GLN A 220 -5.67 -12.33 -0.73
CA GLN A 220 -4.35 -12.54 -0.14
C GLN A 220 -3.82 -13.94 -0.48
N ALA A 221 -4.63 -14.99 -0.31
CA ALA A 221 -4.23 -16.36 -0.65
C ALA A 221 -3.90 -16.51 -2.15
N LYS A 222 -4.66 -15.87 -3.05
CA LYS A 222 -4.34 -15.85 -4.49
C LYS A 222 -3.04 -15.13 -4.79
N MET A 223 -2.73 -14.06 -4.07
CA MET A 223 -1.47 -13.33 -4.23
C MET A 223 -0.27 -14.16 -3.75
N GLU A 224 -0.40 -14.83 -2.60
CA GLU A 224 0.61 -15.75 -2.08
C GLU A 224 0.87 -16.93 -3.04
N GLU A 225 -0.19 -17.49 -3.64
CA GLU A 225 -0.06 -18.54 -4.66
C GLU A 225 0.69 -18.03 -5.90
N LYS A 226 0.36 -16.82 -6.39
CA LYS A 226 1.06 -16.20 -7.51
C LYS A 226 2.54 -15.94 -7.20
N ILE A 227 2.86 -15.47 -6.00
CA ILE A 227 4.24 -15.24 -5.56
C ILE A 227 5.00 -16.57 -5.58
N SER A 228 4.44 -17.63 -4.98
CA SER A 228 5.07 -18.96 -4.99
C SER A 228 5.27 -19.52 -6.41
N PHE A 229 4.32 -19.28 -7.32
CA PHE A 229 4.46 -19.67 -8.72
C PHE A 229 5.59 -18.90 -9.42
N LEU A 230 5.67 -17.58 -9.21
CA LEU A 230 6.72 -16.75 -9.81
C LEU A 230 8.11 -17.12 -9.30
N GLU A 231 8.25 -17.43 -8.00
CA GLU A 231 9.52 -17.90 -7.42
C GLU A 231 9.98 -19.21 -8.07
N LYS A 232 9.07 -20.17 -8.29
CA LYS A 232 9.38 -21.43 -9.01
C LYS A 232 9.85 -21.17 -10.44
N MET A 233 9.15 -20.30 -11.16
CA MET A 233 9.51 -19.91 -12.52
C MET A 233 10.86 -19.20 -12.58
N GLU A 234 11.18 -18.34 -11.61
CA GLU A 234 12.46 -17.66 -11.53
C GLU A 234 13.62 -18.66 -11.33
N VAL A 235 13.43 -19.66 -10.46
CA VAL A 235 14.40 -20.73 -10.26
C VAL A 235 14.60 -21.54 -11.55
N GLU A 236 13.53 -21.93 -12.24
CA GLU A 236 13.62 -22.66 -13.51
C GLU A 236 14.37 -21.87 -14.59
N LEU A 237 14.08 -20.57 -14.71
CA LEU A 237 14.77 -19.68 -15.66
C LEU A 237 16.25 -19.51 -15.31
N LYS A 238 16.60 -19.39 -14.03
CA LYS A 238 18.01 -19.33 -13.59
C LYS A 238 18.76 -20.62 -13.94
N THR A 239 18.13 -21.78 -13.76
CA THR A 239 18.71 -23.08 -14.13
C THR A 239 18.95 -23.15 -15.64
N ARG A 240 17.94 -22.83 -16.46
CA ARG A 240 18.08 -22.79 -17.94
C ARG A 240 19.16 -21.82 -18.40
N LEU A 241 19.27 -20.65 -17.77
CA LEU A 241 20.31 -19.68 -18.09
C LEU A 241 21.72 -20.25 -17.86
N ASN A 242 21.92 -21.02 -16.79
CA ASN A 242 23.20 -21.65 -16.50
C ASN A 242 23.50 -22.76 -17.52
N GLU A 243 22.53 -23.61 -17.86
CA GLU A 243 22.69 -24.64 -18.90
C GLU A 243 23.08 -24.03 -20.25
N VAL A 244 22.45 -22.91 -20.64
CA VAL A 244 22.79 -22.18 -21.87
C VAL A 244 24.22 -21.66 -21.82
N ARG A 245 24.65 -21.07 -20.70
CA ARG A 245 26.03 -20.58 -20.54
C ARG A 245 27.06 -21.71 -20.65
N GLU A 246 26.78 -22.86 -20.06
CA GLU A 246 27.65 -24.04 -20.16
C GLU A 246 27.72 -24.56 -21.61
N ALA A 247 26.59 -24.63 -22.31
CA ALA A 247 26.55 -25.03 -23.71
C ALA A 247 27.29 -24.03 -24.62
N GLU A 248 27.13 -22.73 -24.41
CA GLU A 248 27.90 -21.69 -25.11
C GLU A 248 29.40 -21.82 -24.87
N GLY A 249 29.80 -22.11 -23.62
CA GLY A 249 31.18 -22.40 -23.26
C GLY A 249 31.75 -23.63 -24.00
N ALA A 250 30.97 -24.71 -24.08
CA ALA A 250 31.37 -25.92 -24.81
C ALA A 250 31.54 -25.64 -26.31
N VAL A 251 30.59 -24.93 -26.94
CA VAL A 251 30.67 -24.54 -28.35
C VAL A 251 31.87 -23.62 -28.61
N ALA A 252 32.17 -22.70 -27.69
CA ALA A 252 33.35 -21.86 -27.81
C ALA A 252 34.65 -22.68 -27.77
N ALA A 253 34.75 -23.67 -26.88
CA ALA A 253 35.89 -24.58 -26.80
C ALA A 253 36.05 -25.41 -28.08
N GLU A 254 34.97 -25.97 -28.62
CA GLU A 254 34.98 -26.70 -29.89
C GLU A 254 35.43 -25.82 -31.06
N ARG A 255 34.96 -24.57 -31.12
CA ARG A 255 35.40 -23.62 -32.15
C ARG A 255 36.90 -23.33 -32.09
N VAL A 256 37.48 -23.27 -30.89
CA VAL A 256 38.93 -23.12 -30.71
C VAL A 256 39.66 -24.38 -31.18
N GLY A 257 39.17 -25.56 -30.80
CA GLY A 257 39.71 -26.85 -31.26
C GLY A 257 39.71 -26.97 -32.79
N LEU A 258 38.58 -26.66 -33.42
CA LEU A 258 38.44 -26.69 -34.88
C LEU A 258 39.43 -25.74 -35.58
N ARG A 259 39.63 -24.53 -35.04
CA ARG A 259 40.62 -23.58 -35.59
C ARG A 259 42.05 -24.13 -35.47
N ALA A 260 42.38 -24.79 -34.37
CA ALA A 260 43.69 -25.41 -34.18
C ALA A 260 43.92 -26.55 -35.19
N ASP A 261 42.91 -27.39 -35.41
CA ASP A 261 43.00 -28.49 -36.38
C ASP A 261 43.04 -28.00 -37.83
N MET A 262 42.28 -26.95 -38.17
CA MET A 262 42.41 -26.28 -39.47
C MET A 262 43.82 -25.72 -39.70
N ALA A 263 44.46 -25.18 -38.66
CA ALA A 263 45.83 -24.69 -38.76
C ALA A 263 46.83 -25.85 -39.01
N LYS A 264 46.68 -26.98 -38.32
CA LYS A 264 47.50 -28.19 -38.56
C LYS A 264 47.33 -28.69 -39.99
N LEU A 265 46.10 -28.85 -40.45
CA LEU A 265 45.79 -29.31 -41.81
C LEU A 265 46.37 -28.38 -42.89
N LYS A 266 46.39 -27.06 -42.64
CA LYS A 266 47.03 -26.11 -43.54
C LYS A 266 48.53 -26.37 -43.66
N VAL A 267 49.22 -26.60 -42.53
CA VAL A 267 50.65 -26.93 -42.51
C VAL A 267 50.91 -28.25 -43.25
N GLU A 268 50.15 -29.30 -42.96
CA GLU A 268 50.29 -30.60 -43.64
C GLU A 268 50.08 -30.50 -45.14
N ARG A 269 49.05 -29.76 -45.58
CA ARG A 269 48.80 -29.51 -47.00
C ARG A 269 49.97 -28.79 -47.66
N ASP A 270 50.53 -27.77 -47.01
CA ASP A 270 51.64 -27.00 -47.55
C ASP A 270 52.92 -27.87 -47.66
N VAL A 271 53.16 -28.78 -46.70
CA VAL A 271 54.24 -29.79 -46.77
C VAL A 271 54.02 -30.76 -47.93
N LEU A 272 52.82 -31.34 -48.07
CA LEU A 272 52.51 -32.26 -49.16
C LEU A 272 52.65 -31.58 -50.54
N GLU A 273 52.26 -30.32 -50.65
CA GLU A 273 52.42 -29.54 -51.89
C GLU A 273 53.90 -29.26 -52.19
N GLN A 274 54.74 -29.04 -51.17
CA GLN A 274 56.19 -28.92 -51.34
C GLN A 274 56.80 -30.25 -51.83
N ASP A 275 56.40 -31.37 -51.25
CA ASP A 275 56.90 -32.68 -51.66
C ASP A 275 56.43 -33.06 -53.07
N ARG A 276 55.19 -32.73 -53.44
CA ARG A 276 54.70 -32.85 -54.81
C ARG A 276 55.57 -32.09 -55.80
N ARG A 277 55.98 -30.86 -55.48
CA ARG A 277 56.88 -30.04 -56.32
C ARG A 277 58.26 -30.69 -56.46
N LYS A 278 58.87 -31.13 -55.37
CA LYS A 278 60.17 -31.85 -55.40
C LYS A 278 60.11 -33.12 -56.25
N CYS A 279 59.05 -33.91 -56.11
CA CYS A 279 58.84 -35.10 -56.93
C CYS A 279 58.73 -34.76 -58.42
N ASN A 280 58.01 -33.70 -58.77
CA ASN A 280 57.91 -33.22 -60.14
C ASN A 280 59.27 -32.74 -60.70
N GLU A 281 60.08 -32.05 -59.90
CA GLU A 281 61.43 -31.64 -60.27
C GLU A 281 62.34 -32.85 -60.55
N VAL A 282 62.30 -33.85 -59.67
CA VAL A 282 63.04 -35.11 -59.84
C VAL A 282 62.58 -35.84 -61.11
N ALA A 283 61.26 -35.95 -61.33
CA ALA A 283 60.69 -36.56 -62.53
C ALA A 283 61.15 -35.84 -63.82
N ASN A 284 61.10 -34.51 -63.84
CA ASN A 284 61.61 -33.71 -64.95
C ASN A 284 63.12 -33.90 -65.16
N GLY A 285 63.89 -34.04 -64.08
CA GLY A 285 65.31 -34.38 -64.13
C GLY A 285 65.58 -35.74 -64.80
N PHE A 286 64.76 -36.76 -64.48
CA PHE A 286 64.83 -38.06 -65.16
C PHE A 286 64.50 -37.95 -66.65
N LEU A 287 63.44 -37.22 -67.02
CA LEU A 287 63.07 -37.00 -68.43
C LEU A 287 64.20 -36.30 -69.22
N GLN A 288 64.85 -35.31 -68.61
CA GLN A 288 65.99 -34.63 -69.24
C GLN A 288 67.23 -35.53 -69.36
N ARG A 289 67.51 -36.37 -68.36
CA ARG A 289 68.59 -37.38 -68.45
C ARG A 289 68.29 -38.40 -69.54
N GLU A 290 67.07 -38.90 -69.60
CA GLU A 290 66.63 -39.82 -70.63
C GLU A 290 66.79 -39.21 -72.03
N LYS A 291 66.39 -37.95 -72.22
CA LYS A 291 66.61 -37.24 -73.49
C LYS A 291 68.09 -37.18 -73.87
N ARG A 292 68.96 -36.80 -72.93
CA ARG A 292 70.43 -36.75 -73.15
C ARG A 292 71.02 -38.12 -73.44
N LEU A 293 70.56 -39.16 -72.75
CA LEU A 293 70.97 -40.55 -73.00
C LEU A 293 70.58 -40.99 -74.40
N ARG A 294 69.32 -40.76 -74.82
CA ARG A 294 68.87 -41.06 -76.19
C ARG A 294 69.69 -40.30 -77.25
N GLU A 295 70.07 -39.04 -76.98
CA GLU A 295 70.94 -38.27 -77.88
C GLU A 295 72.37 -38.85 -77.94
N ALA A 296 72.92 -39.30 -76.81
CA ALA A 296 74.23 -39.98 -76.75
C ALA A 296 74.21 -41.34 -77.45
N GLU A 297 73.15 -42.14 -77.24
CA GLU A 297 72.91 -43.41 -77.93
C GLU A 297 72.89 -43.22 -79.46
N LYS A 298 72.19 -42.19 -79.95
CA LYS A 298 72.19 -41.84 -81.38
C LYS A 298 73.59 -41.50 -81.90
N LYS A 299 74.38 -40.74 -81.14
CA LYS A 299 75.78 -40.42 -81.51
C LYS A 299 76.66 -41.66 -81.54
N LEU A 300 76.54 -42.54 -80.54
CA LEU A 300 77.26 -43.80 -80.49
C LEU A 300 76.90 -44.72 -81.66
N SER A 301 75.61 -44.79 -82.04
CA SER A 301 75.19 -45.53 -83.24
C SER A 301 75.87 -44.99 -84.49
N ARG A 302 75.95 -43.66 -84.68
CA ARG A 302 76.66 -43.07 -85.82
C ARG A 302 78.15 -43.40 -85.83
N VAL A 303 78.82 -43.25 -84.69
CA VAL A 303 80.25 -43.61 -84.57
C VAL A 303 80.48 -45.10 -84.85
N LYS A 304 79.56 -45.97 -84.41
CA LYS A 304 79.59 -47.40 -84.73
C LYS A 304 79.45 -47.61 -86.24
N ASP A 305 78.49 -46.95 -86.89
CA ASP A 305 78.27 -47.05 -88.34
C ASP A 305 79.50 -46.53 -89.12
N ASP A 306 80.09 -45.40 -88.70
CA ASP A 306 81.32 -44.83 -89.26
C ASP A 306 82.52 -45.76 -89.08
N LEU A 307 82.66 -46.42 -87.92
CA LEU A 307 83.72 -47.38 -87.65
C LEU A 307 83.58 -48.62 -88.55
N ILE A 308 82.37 -49.15 -88.70
CA ILE A 308 82.09 -50.27 -89.62
C ILE A 308 82.41 -49.86 -91.07
N ALA A 309 82.09 -48.62 -91.47
CA ALA A 309 82.47 -48.08 -92.77
C ALA A 309 84.00 -48.01 -92.95
N CYS A 310 84.74 -47.55 -91.92
CA CYS A 310 86.21 -47.54 -91.94
C CYS A 310 86.81 -48.96 -91.98
N GLU A 311 86.28 -49.90 -91.20
CA GLU A 311 86.72 -51.31 -91.19
C GLU A 311 86.50 -51.97 -92.56
N THR A 312 85.34 -51.74 -93.17
CA THR A 312 85.04 -52.25 -94.52
C THR A 312 85.94 -51.63 -95.59
N LEU A 313 86.24 -50.32 -95.51
CA LEU A 313 87.23 -49.67 -96.37
C LEU A 313 88.63 -50.28 -96.19
N LEU A 314 89.10 -50.47 -94.96
CA LEU A 314 90.41 -51.08 -94.70
C LEU A 314 90.49 -52.54 -95.20
N LEU A 315 89.43 -53.33 -95.02
CA LEU A 315 89.35 -54.68 -95.57
C LEU A 315 89.38 -54.67 -97.10
N SER A 316 88.71 -53.71 -97.75
CA SER A 316 88.74 -53.54 -99.21
C SER A 316 90.15 -53.20 -99.72
N GLN A 317 90.86 -52.26 -99.08
CA GLN A 317 92.24 -51.90 -99.42
C GLN A 317 93.23 -53.04 -99.17
N LYS A 318 93.10 -53.77 -98.06
CA LYS A 318 93.91 -54.96 -97.78
C LYS A 318 93.74 -56.03 -98.86
N SER A 319 92.53 -56.17 -99.43
CA SER A 319 92.26 -57.09 -100.53
C SER A 319 92.81 -56.64 -101.89
N GLU A 320 93.12 -55.35 -102.06
CA GLU A 320 93.81 -54.79 -103.23
C GLU A 320 95.34 -54.92 -103.10
N VAL A 321 95.90 -54.72 -101.91
CA VAL A 321 97.34 -54.89 -101.66
C VAL A 321 97.79 -56.35 -101.75
N VAL A 322 96.91 -57.32 -101.50
CA VAL A 322 97.20 -58.75 -101.70
C VAL A 322 97.04 -59.19 -103.17
N ARG A 323 96.46 -58.34 -104.03
CA ARG A 323 96.23 -58.63 -105.46
C ARG A 323 97.25 -58.00 -106.41
N ASN A 324 98.13 -57.12 -105.92
CA ASN A 324 99.28 -56.56 -106.63
C ASN A 324 100.58 -57.18 -106.10
#